data_AF-A0A4Y2LIQ6-F1
#
_entry.id   AF-A0A4Y2LIQ6-F1
#
_cell.length_a   1.000
_cell.length_b   1.000
_cell.length_c   1.000
_cell.angle_alpha   90.00
_cell.angle_beta   90.00
_cell.angle_gamma   90.00
#
_symmetry.space_group_name_H-M   'P 1'
#
loop_
_entity.id
_entity.type
_entity.pdbx_description
1 polymer ?
#
loop_
_entity_poly.entity_id
_entity_poly.type
_entity_poly.pdbx_seq_one_letter_code
_entity_poly.pdbx_strand_id
1 'polypeptide(L)'
;MFSKQEQRSWIKIACARGRTARQSHRGFQDACRESAFPYRTVARWAKAYNERLQNVADMHRPGRPGVSEEEVYAAAALLDSDRRRTIS
;
A
#
# COMPACT_ATOMS: atom_id res chain seq x y z
N MET A 1 17.28 -5.95 -14.15
CA MET A 1 16.97 -5.34 -12.83
C MET A 1 15.61 -5.88 -12.41
N PHE A 2 15.49 -6.46 -11.21
CA PHE A 2 14.22 -7.05 -10.76
C PHE A 2 13.19 -5.96 -10.48
N SER A 3 11.98 -6.12 -11.03
CA SER A 3 10.83 -5.27 -10.73
C SER A 3 10.40 -5.40 -9.27
N LYS A 4 9.69 -4.39 -8.76
CA LYS A 4 9.17 -4.42 -7.38
C LYS A 4 8.26 -5.63 -7.12
N GLN A 5 7.50 -6.07 -8.13
CA GLN A 5 6.60 -7.21 -8.00
C GLN A 5 7.37 -8.53 -7.94
N GLU A 6 8.39 -8.72 -8.79
CA GLU A 6 9.28 -9.89 -8.71
C GLU A 6 9.99 -9.96 -7.37
N GLN A 7 10.46 -8.82 -6.87
CA GLN A 7 11.06 -8.75 -5.54
C GLN A 7 10.07 -9.16 -4.44
N ARG A 8 8.82 -8.67 -4.46
CA ARG A 8 7.79 -9.07 -3.48
C ARG A 8 7.41 -10.55 -3.59
N SER A 9 7.34 -11.10 -4.80
CA SER A 9 7.13 -12.54 -5.05
C SER A 9 8.24 -13.38 -4.45
N TRP A 10 9.49 -12.92 -4.54
CA TRP A 10 10.61 -13.61 -3.91
C TRP A 10 10.48 -13.64 -2.38
N ILE A 11 10.10 -12.50 -1.76
CA ILE A 11 9.86 -12.44 -0.29
C ILE A 11 8.77 -13.43 0.10
N LYS A 12 7.69 -13.51 -0.69
CA LYS A 12 6.59 -14.47 -0.46
C LYS A 12 7.09 -15.91 -0.44
N ILE A 13 7.90 -16.30 -1.43
CA ILE A 13 8.50 -17.64 -1.52
C ILE A 13 9.47 -17.89 -0.35
N ALA A 14 10.28 -16.90 0.02
CA ALA A 14 11.21 -17.02 1.14
C ALA A 14 10.48 -17.24 2.47
N CYS A 15 9.39 -16.51 2.73
CA CYS A 15 8.54 -16.71 3.90
C CYS A 15 7.83 -18.08 3.89
N ALA A 16 7.34 -18.52 2.73
CA ALA A 16 6.75 -19.86 2.58
C ALA A 16 7.77 -20.98 2.87
N ARG A 17 9.06 -20.73 2.62
CA ARG A 17 10.18 -21.61 2.99
C ARG A 17 10.63 -21.48 4.45
N GLY A 18 9.91 -20.73 5.28
CA GLY A 18 10.25 -20.52 6.69
C GLY A 18 11.45 -19.60 6.93
N ARG A 19 11.93 -18.87 5.92
CA ARG A 19 13.06 -17.93 6.11
C ARG A 19 12.61 -16.70 6.89
N THR A 20 13.45 -16.30 7.84
CA THR A 20 13.25 -15.05 8.60
C THR A 20 13.47 -13.82 7.70
N ALA A 21 12.90 -12.68 8.06
CA ALA A 21 13.10 -11.42 7.34
C ALA A 21 14.59 -11.07 7.16
N ARG A 22 15.44 -11.42 8.13
CA ARG A 22 16.89 -11.17 8.09
C ARG A 22 17.60 -12.07 7.07
N GLN A 23 17.27 -13.36 7.03
CA GLN A 23 17.79 -14.30 6.03
C GLN A 23 17.32 -13.91 4.63
N SER A 24 16.04 -13.54 4.50
CA SER A 24 15.47 -13.05 3.24
C SER A 24 16.16 -11.80 2.73
N HIS A 25 16.43 -10.81 3.61
CA HIS A 25 17.14 -9.58 3.24
C HIS A 25 18.58 -9.84 2.79
N ARG A 26 19.31 -10.75 3.46
CA ARG A 26 20.68 -11.11 3.06
C ARG A 26 20.71 -11.73 1.65
N GLY A 27 19.84 -12.71 1.40
CA GLY A 27 19.72 -13.29 0.04
C GLY A 27 19.27 -12.27 -1.01
N PHE A 28 18.53 -11.24 -0.60
CA PHE A 28 18.15 -10.11 -1.44
C PHE A 28 19.34 -9.25 -1.85
N GLN A 29 20.22 -8.92 -0.90
CA GLN A 29 21.44 -8.16 -1.17
C GLN A 29 22.37 -8.93 -2.10
N ASP A 30 22.48 -10.25 -1.93
CA ASP A 30 23.33 -11.09 -2.78
C ASP A 30 22.82 -11.14 -4.23
N ALA A 31 21.49 -11.25 -4.43
CA ALA A 31 20.89 -11.39 -5.76
C ALA A 31 20.60 -10.06 -6.49
N CYS A 32 20.14 -9.04 -5.75
CA CYS A 32 19.66 -7.77 -6.32
C CYS A 32 20.63 -6.60 -6.10
N ARG A 33 21.66 -6.77 -5.25
CA ARG A 33 22.65 -5.73 -4.89
C ARG A 33 21.96 -4.39 -4.58
N GLU A 34 22.32 -3.32 -5.31
CA GLU A 34 21.80 -1.96 -5.13
C GLU A 34 20.29 -1.83 -5.39
N SER A 35 19.71 -2.74 -6.18
CA SER A 35 18.27 -2.75 -6.47
C SER A 35 17.43 -3.49 -5.42
N ALA A 36 18.07 -4.06 -4.39
CA ALA A 36 17.40 -4.80 -3.32
C ALA A 36 16.54 -3.89 -2.44
N PHE A 37 15.39 -4.41 -2.00
CA PHE A 37 14.61 -3.70 -1.00
C PHE A 37 15.38 -3.51 0.31
N PRO A 38 15.25 -2.33 0.95
CA PRO A 38 15.75 -2.13 2.30
C PRO A 38 15.15 -3.12 3.28
N TYR A 39 15.90 -3.49 4.32
CA TYR A 39 15.46 -4.40 5.37
C TYR A 39 14.07 -4.09 5.93
N ARG A 40 13.78 -2.81 6.19
CA ARG A 40 12.47 -2.39 6.73
C ARG A 40 11.31 -2.78 5.80
N THR A 41 11.50 -2.69 4.49
CA THR A 41 10.51 -3.10 3.50
C THR A 41 10.36 -4.61 3.48
N VAL A 42 11.48 -5.35 3.50
CA VAL A 42 11.46 -6.83 3.58
C VAL A 42 10.73 -7.31 4.82
N ALA A 43 10.99 -6.70 5.99
CA ALA A 43 10.34 -7.04 7.25
C ALA A 43 8.82 -6.77 7.22
N ARG A 44 8.37 -5.64 6.63
CA ARG A 44 6.94 -5.34 6.46
C ARG A 44 6.24 -6.38 5.59
N TRP A 45 6.83 -6.74 4.45
CA TRP A 45 6.26 -7.75 3.57
C TRP A 45 6.28 -9.15 4.18
N ALA A 46 7.38 -9.53 4.85
CA ALA A 46 7.44 -10.80 5.55
C ALA A 46 6.37 -10.92 6.66
N LYS A 47 6.13 -9.83 7.41
CA LYS A 47 5.05 -9.77 8.39
C LYS A 47 3.68 -9.92 7.72
N ALA A 48 3.41 -9.18 6.65
CA ALA A 48 2.14 -9.25 5.92
C ALA A 48 1.84 -10.67 5.38
N TYR A 49 2.85 -11.35 4.82
CA TYR A 49 2.68 -12.72 4.34
C TYR A 49 2.43 -13.72 5.47
N ASN A 50 3.06 -13.54 6.62
CA ASN A 50 2.79 -14.34 7.82
C ASN A 50 1.36 -14.11 8.36
N GLU A 51 0.83 -12.89 8.21
CA GLU A 51 -0.56 -12.52 8.51
C GLU A 51 -1.55 -12.96 7.40
N ARG A 52 -1.12 -13.83 6.47
CA ARG A 52 -1.89 -14.38 5.34
C ARG A 52 -2.35 -13.36 4.29
N LEU A 53 -1.74 -12.16 4.24
CA LEU A 53 -1.95 -11.25 3.12
C LEU A 53 -1.17 -11.77 1.90
N GLN A 54 -1.78 -12.67 1.13
CA GLN A 54 -1.17 -13.35 -0.01
C GLN A 54 -0.98 -12.46 -1.25
N ASN A 55 -1.54 -11.24 -1.24
CA ASN A 55 -1.43 -10.30 -2.35
C ASN A 55 0.00 -9.73 -2.43
N VAL A 56 0.56 -9.73 -3.64
CA VAL A 56 1.90 -9.21 -3.96
C VAL A 56 1.80 -7.75 -4.46
N ALA A 57 0.64 -7.36 -4.95
CA ALA A 57 0.35 -6.00 -5.36
C ALA A 57 0.03 -5.13 -4.14
N ASP A 58 0.27 -3.83 -4.28
CA ASP A 58 -0.28 -2.88 -3.33
C ASP A 58 -1.81 -2.94 -3.43
N MET A 59 -2.49 -3.02 -2.29
CA MET A 59 -3.93 -2.86 -2.28
C MET A 59 -4.29 -1.47 -2.78
N HIS A 60 -5.42 -1.37 -3.50
CA HIS A 60 -5.96 -0.08 -3.86
C HIS A 60 -6.14 0.75 -2.58
N ARG A 61 -5.43 1.87 -2.50
CA ARG A 61 -5.60 2.81 -1.41
C ARG A 61 -6.84 3.62 -1.74
N PRO A 62 -7.89 3.58 -0.89
CA PRO A 62 -9.02 4.48 -1.11
C PRO A 62 -8.48 5.90 -1.17
N GLY A 63 -8.95 6.66 -2.14
CA GLY A 63 -8.62 8.07 -2.29
C GLY A 63 -9.10 8.87 -1.07
N ARG A 64 -8.91 10.19 -1.11
CA ARG A 64 -9.62 11.08 -0.19
C ARG A 64 -11.12 10.77 -0.32
N PRO A 65 -11.86 10.57 0.80
CA PRO A 65 -13.31 10.46 0.73
C PRO A 65 -13.86 11.63 -0.09
N GLY A 66 -14.62 11.32 -1.14
CA GLY A 66 -15.36 12.33 -1.89
C GLY A 66 -16.48 12.89 -1.04
N VAL A 67 -16.84 14.15 -1.29
CA VAL A 67 -18.08 14.73 -0.77
C VAL A 67 -19.25 13.95 -1.39
N SER A 68 -20.26 13.61 -0.58
CA SER A 68 -21.40 12.83 -1.07
C SER A 68 -22.31 13.69 -1.96
N GLU A 69 -23.09 13.06 -2.85
CA GLU A 69 -24.04 13.82 -3.69
C GLU A 69 -25.05 14.57 -2.82
N GLU A 70 -25.45 13.98 -1.68
CA GLU A 70 -26.36 14.60 -0.71
C GLU A 70 -25.75 15.86 -0.09
N GLU A 71 -24.46 15.85 0.26
CA GLU A 71 -23.75 17.03 0.75
C GLU A 71 -23.65 18.12 -0.32
N VAL A 72 -23.47 17.74 -1.59
CA VAL A 72 -23.48 18.67 -2.73
C VAL A 72 -24.87 19.29 -2.92
N TYR A 73 -25.93 18.48 -2.89
CA TYR A 73 -27.31 18.96 -3.03
C TYR A 73 -27.74 19.85 -1.86
N ALA A 74 -27.35 19.50 -0.63
CA ALA A 74 -27.63 20.33 0.54
C ALA A 74 -26.91 21.68 0.46
N ALA A 75 -25.65 21.70 0.01
CA ALA A 75 -24.91 22.94 -0.20
C ALA A 75 -25.55 23.81 -1.30
N ALA A 76 -25.98 23.20 -2.41
CA ALA A 76 -26.68 23.90 -3.48
C ALA A 76 -28.00 24.52 -3.01
N ALA A 77 -28.83 23.78 -2.27
CA ALA A 77 -30.10 24.29 -1.73
C ALA A 77 -29.88 25.47 -0.76
N LEU A 78 -28.81 25.41 0.05
CA LEU A 78 -28.44 26.50 0.94
C LEU A 78 -28.04 27.77 0.17
N LEU A 79 -27.25 27.62 -0.91
CA LEU A 79 -26.83 28.73 -1.76
C LEU A 79 -27.98 29.32 -2.60
N ASP A 80 -28.93 28.50 -3.02
CA ASP A 80 -30.15 28.97 -3.71
C ASP A 80 -31.04 29.79 -2.76
N SER A 81 -31.13 29.38 -1.48
CA SER A 81 -31.91 30.10 -0.47
C SER A 81 -31.26 31.41 -0.03
N ASP A 82 -29.93 31.46 0.04
CA ASP A 82 -29.17 32.65 0.40
C ASP A 82 -27.82 32.64 -0.32
N ARG A 83 -27.75 33.41 -1.40
CA ARG A 83 -26.59 33.48 -2.28
C ARG A 83 -25.39 34.22 -1.67
N ARG A 84 -25.57 34.92 -0.55
CA ARG A 84 -24.50 35.63 0.17
C ARG A 84 -23.92 34.80 1.31
N ARG A 85 -24.44 33.58 1.55
CA ARG A 85 -23.93 32.70 2.59
C ARG A 85 -22.54 32.19 2.25
N THR A 86 -21.69 32.21 3.26
CA THR A 86 -20.42 31.47 3.28
C THR A 86 -20.67 30.17 4.03
N ILE A 87 -20.43 29.04 3.37
CA ILE A 87 -20.46 27.71 4.00
C ILE A 87 -19.03 27.44 4.48
N SER A 88 -18.82 27.48 5.80
CA SER A 88 -17.53 27.20 6.47
C SER A 88 -17.54 25.85 7.16
#